data_AF-D5PJP1-F1
#
_entry.id   AF-D5PJP1-F1
#
_cell.length_a   1.000
_cell.length_b   1.000
_cell.length_c   1.000
_cell.angle_alpha   90.00
_cell.angle_beta   90.00
_cell.angle_gamma   90.00
#
_symmetry.space_group_name_H-M   'P 1'
#
loop_
_entity.id
_entity.type
_entity.pdbx_description
1 polymer ?
#
loop_
_entity_poly.entity_id
_entity_poly.type
_entity_poly.pdbx_seq_one_letter_code
_entity_poly.pdbx_strand_id
1 'polypeptide(L)'
;MFRSVASRIRMVVPDYAKSAATLLSLVADEIYMAPGAELGPLDAQTSYEQEGIFVSALDRTRGIDDLVSTAMEIAIEGGAAALQATNLSRSESLTAMLDFAAKFLAPVVAKLDPTMLHWSNTLLRVAVEYGRRLMLTRKDCPRELAATVPRQLMEDYPTHGFVIGMDQAKELGLPVKPMSDYEYAQHAEGLYQATYSKGVNFIRVIPTPTPSDGTVVDRPGDEEGDESHE
;
A
#
# COMPACT_ATOMS: atom_id res chain seq x y z
N MET A 1 7.21 3.25 17.98
CA MET A 1 8.68 3.06 17.92
C MET A 1 9.39 4.32 17.43
N PHE A 2 9.16 4.84 16.21
CA PHE A 2 9.83 6.08 15.79
C PHE A 2 9.40 7.32 16.58
N ARG A 3 8.10 7.42 16.91
CA ARG A 3 7.55 8.54 17.68
C ARG A 3 7.99 8.60 19.14
N SER A 4 8.60 7.54 19.70
CA SER A 4 9.17 7.61 21.05
C SER A 4 10.55 8.25 21.07
N VAL A 5 11.18 8.43 19.90
CA VAL A 5 12.54 8.99 19.79
C VAL A 5 12.61 10.24 18.90
N ALA A 6 11.55 10.56 18.15
CA ALA A 6 11.48 11.73 17.28
C ALA A 6 10.09 12.37 17.28
N SER A 7 10.04 13.69 17.48
CA SER A 7 8.82 14.50 17.40
C SER A 7 8.41 14.80 15.95
N ARG A 8 9.39 14.92 15.04
CA ARG A 8 9.20 15.14 13.60
C ARG A 8 9.85 14.02 12.80
N ILE A 9 9.10 13.38 11.92
CA ILE A 9 9.56 12.30 11.05
C ILE A 9 9.41 12.74 9.60
N ARG A 10 10.51 12.75 8.86
CA ARG A 10 10.55 13.03 7.43
C ARG A 10 11.01 11.78 6.69
N MET A 11 10.25 11.39 5.69
CA MET A 11 10.62 10.28 4.81
C MET A 11 11.11 10.87 3.49
N VAL A 12 12.17 10.31 2.94
CA VAL A 12 12.74 10.72 1.65
C VAL A 12 12.74 9.49 0.75
N VAL A 13 12.14 9.61 -0.42
CA VAL A 13 11.99 8.55 -1.41
C VAL A 13 12.68 9.01 -2.69
N PRO A 14 13.96 8.63 -2.89
CA PRO A 14 14.71 8.98 -4.10
C PRO A 14 14.23 8.21 -5.34
N ASP A 15 13.70 7.00 -5.14
CA ASP A 15 13.30 6.09 -6.22
C ASP A 15 11.99 5.37 -5.91
N TYR A 16 11.97 4.37 -5.03
CA TYR A 16 10.70 3.73 -4.66
C TYR A 16 10.58 3.33 -3.19
N ALA A 17 9.34 3.31 -2.70
CA ALA A 17 8.96 2.74 -1.42
C ALA A 17 7.70 1.87 -1.60
N LYS A 18 7.87 0.55 -1.54
CA LYS A 18 6.80 -0.45 -1.74
C LYS A 18 6.55 -1.27 -0.47
N SER A 19 5.35 -1.82 -0.33
CA SER A 19 4.96 -2.75 0.74
C SER A 19 5.30 -2.18 2.14
N ALA A 20 6.21 -2.82 2.89
CA ALA A 20 6.63 -2.34 4.21
C ALA A 20 7.19 -0.91 4.20
N ALA A 21 7.87 -0.48 3.13
CA ALA A 21 8.38 0.89 3.03
C ALA A 21 7.24 1.91 2.87
N THR A 22 6.19 1.58 2.11
CA THR A 22 4.97 2.40 2.03
C THR A 22 4.29 2.50 3.39
N LEU A 23 4.17 1.38 4.10
CA LEU A 23 3.59 1.35 5.44
C LEU A 23 4.35 2.27 6.40
N LEU A 24 5.69 2.23 6.34
CA LEU A 24 6.53 3.12 7.13
C LEU A 24 6.35 4.59 6.73
N SER A 25 6.19 4.89 5.44
CA SER A 25 5.94 6.26 4.96
C SER A 25 4.69 6.89 5.56
N LEU A 26 3.69 6.09 5.96
CA LEU A 26 2.48 6.59 6.61
C LEU A 26 2.70 7.22 8.00
N VAL A 27 3.83 6.95 8.64
CA VAL A 27 4.19 7.58 9.92
C VAL A 27 4.71 9.01 9.74
N ALA A 28 5.11 9.39 8.53
CA ALA A 28 5.84 10.61 8.26
C ALA A 28 4.95 11.86 8.37
N ASP A 29 5.51 12.94 8.92
CA ASP A 29 4.91 14.27 8.85
C ASP A 29 5.06 14.87 7.45
N GLU A 30 6.15 14.52 6.75
CA GLU A 30 6.46 14.97 5.39
C GLU A 30 7.12 13.83 4.62
N ILE A 31 6.73 13.65 3.36
CA ILE A 31 7.29 12.66 2.44
C ILE A 31 7.90 13.39 1.25
N TYR A 32 9.22 13.44 1.16
CA TYR A 32 9.94 14.06 0.06
C TYR A 32 10.18 13.04 -1.04
N MET A 33 9.67 13.28 -2.25
CA MET A 33 9.76 12.33 -3.37
C MET A 33 10.53 12.96 -4.53
N ALA A 34 11.44 12.19 -5.15
CA ALA A 34 12.07 12.61 -6.40
C ALA A 34 11.05 12.65 -7.55
N PRO A 35 11.32 13.34 -8.67
CA PRO A 35 10.35 13.47 -9.77
C PRO A 35 9.86 12.14 -10.37
N GLY A 36 10.73 11.12 -10.39
CA GLY A 36 10.39 9.78 -10.86
C GLY A 36 10.04 8.81 -9.72
N ALA A 37 9.95 9.28 -8.48
CA ALA A 37 9.81 8.40 -7.35
C ALA A 37 8.38 7.91 -7.15
N GLU A 38 8.25 6.71 -6.58
CA GLU A 38 6.97 6.03 -6.44
C GLU A 38 6.75 5.41 -5.06
N LEU A 39 5.52 5.52 -4.57
CA LEU A 39 5.00 4.63 -3.55
C LEU A 39 4.35 3.42 -4.22
N GLY A 40 3.97 2.41 -3.43
CA GLY A 40 3.16 1.31 -3.91
C GLY A 40 2.14 0.85 -2.90
N PRO A 41 1.39 -0.19 -3.23
CA PRO A 41 0.31 -0.68 -2.38
C PRO A 41 0.83 -1.26 -1.05
N LEU A 42 -0.05 -1.28 -0.04
CA LEU A 42 0.18 -1.95 1.25
C LEU A 42 -0.03 -3.47 1.14
N ASP A 43 0.44 -4.08 0.07
CA ASP A 43 0.23 -5.51 -0.17
C ASP A 43 1.32 -6.34 0.54
N ALA A 44 0.87 -7.27 1.38
CA ALA A 44 1.74 -8.21 2.07
C ALA A 44 1.99 -9.42 1.15
N GLN A 45 3.16 -9.46 0.50
CA GLN A 45 3.56 -10.62 -0.28
C GLN A 45 3.82 -11.81 0.67
N THR A 46 3.10 -12.91 0.47
CA THR A 46 3.42 -14.19 1.12
C THR A 46 4.29 -15.02 0.17
N SER A 47 5.44 -15.50 0.65
CA SER A 47 6.25 -16.48 -0.06
C SER A 47 5.55 -17.84 -0.01
N TYR A 48 5.15 -18.38 -1.17
CA TYR A 48 4.72 -19.77 -1.26
C TYR A 48 5.94 -20.65 -1.55
N GLU A 49 6.32 -21.46 -0.57
CA GLU A 49 7.51 -22.33 -0.61
C GLU A 49 7.38 -23.55 -1.53
N GLN A 50 6.24 -23.75 -2.22
CA GLN A 50 6.05 -24.96 -3.05
C GLN A 50 6.34 -24.80 -4.55
N GLU A 51 6.41 -23.60 -5.12
CA GLU A 51 6.74 -23.44 -6.57
C GLU A 51 7.56 -22.18 -6.91
N GLY A 52 8.10 -21.46 -5.91
CA GLY A 52 8.88 -20.24 -6.18
C GLY A 52 8.06 -19.06 -6.72
N ILE A 53 6.72 -19.16 -6.66
CA ILE A 53 5.80 -18.12 -7.10
C ILE A 53 5.42 -17.24 -5.90
N PHE A 54 5.74 -15.96 -5.98
CA PHE A 54 5.23 -14.95 -5.04
C PHE A 54 3.82 -14.56 -5.47
N VAL A 55 2.82 -14.87 -4.64
CA VAL A 55 1.43 -14.52 -4.90
C VAL A 55 0.97 -13.52 -3.84
N SER A 56 0.49 -12.37 -4.31
CA SER A 56 -0.14 -11.34 -3.49
C SER A 56 -1.34 -11.91 -2.71
N ALA A 57 -1.52 -11.46 -1.48
CA ALA A 57 -2.72 -11.79 -0.71
C ALA A 57 -3.98 -11.16 -1.33
N LEU A 58 -3.85 -9.98 -1.97
CA LEU A 58 -4.93 -9.27 -2.65
C LEU A 58 -5.36 -9.96 -3.95
N ASP A 59 -4.41 -10.42 -4.76
CA ASP A 59 -4.69 -11.12 -6.02
C ASP A 59 -5.53 -12.39 -5.76
N ARG A 60 -5.27 -13.06 -4.63
CA ARG A 60 -6.03 -14.25 -4.21
C ARG A 60 -7.46 -13.91 -3.78
N THR A 61 -7.66 -12.83 -3.03
CA THR A 61 -9.02 -12.43 -2.60
C THR A 61 -9.85 -11.95 -3.77
N ARG A 62 -9.28 -11.16 -4.69
CA ARG A 62 -9.98 -10.73 -5.92
C ARG A 62 -10.38 -11.92 -6.79
N GLY A 63 -9.50 -12.91 -6.92
CA GLY A 63 -9.82 -14.13 -7.68
C GLY A 63 -11.07 -14.88 -7.19
N ILE A 64 -11.44 -14.77 -5.91
CA ILE A 64 -12.69 -15.35 -5.40
C ILE A 64 -13.90 -14.50 -5.78
N ASP A 65 -13.80 -13.18 -5.61
CA ASP A 65 -14.89 -12.28 -5.98
C ASP A 65 -15.18 -12.37 -7.50
N ASP A 66 -14.14 -12.56 -8.30
CA ASP A 66 -14.25 -12.83 -9.74
C ASP A 66 -14.96 -14.17 -9.99
N LEU A 67 -14.60 -15.25 -9.29
CA LEU A 67 -15.28 -16.54 -9.41
C LEU A 67 -16.77 -16.45 -9.06
N VAL A 68 -17.13 -15.71 -8.00
CA VAL A 68 -18.52 -15.49 -7.61
C VAL A 68 -19.26 -14.68 -8.69
N SER A 69 -18.63 -13.63 -9.22
CA SER A 69 -19.19 -12.79 -10.28
C SER A 69 -19.43 -13.60 -11.55
N THR A 70 -18.45 -14.40 -11.97
CA THR A 70 -18.56 -15.33 -13.11
C THR A 70 -19.69 -16.34 -12.88
N ALA A 71 -19.84 -16.88 -11.67
CA ALA A 71 -20.95 -17.81 -11.37
C ALA A 71 -22.32 -17.16 -11.59
N MET A 72 -22.48 -15.91 -11.14
CA MET A 72 -23.71 -15.13 -11.31
C MET A 72 -23.95 -14.76 -12.77
N GLU A 73 -22.92 -14.38 -13.51
CA GLU A 73 -22.99 -14.07 -14.94
C GLU A 73 -23.44 -15.30 -15.74
N ILE A 74 -22.81 -16.46 -15.52
CA ILE A 74 -23.24 -17.73 -16.13
C ILE A 74 -24.70 -18.04 -15.80
N ALA A 75 -25.10 -17.88 -14.53
CA ALA A 75 -26.45 -18.21 -14.09
C ALA A 75 -27.51 -17.28 -14.71
N ILE A 76 -27.25 -15.98 -14.76
CA ILE A 76 -28.20 -14.95 -15.22
C ILE A 76 -28.23 -14.89 -16.74
N GLU A 77 -27.08 -14.75 -17.39
CA GLU A 77 -26.99 -14.63 -18.85
C GLU A 77 -27.31 -15.96 -19.53
N GLY A 78 -26.72 -17.05 -19.03
CA GLY A 78 -27.05 -18.39 -19.48
C GLY A 78 -28.51 -18.74 -19.19
N GLY A 79 -29.08 -18.26 -18.08
CA GLY A 79 -30.49 -18.42 -17.74
C GLY A 79 -31.41 -17.72 -18.73
N ALA A 80 -31.05 -16.50 -19.14
CA ALA A 80 -31.76 -15.76 -20.18
C ALA A 80 -31.67 -16.45 -21.55
N ALA A 81 -30.50 -16.95 -21.92
CA ALA A 81 -30.31 -17.71 -23.16
C ALA A 81 -31.11 -19.03 -23.15
N ALA A 82 -31.07 -19.77 -22.04
CA ALA A 82 -31.83 -21.01 -21.86
C ALA A 82 -33.35 -20.76 -21.91
N LEU A 83 -33.83 -19.66 -21.32
CA LEU A 83 -35.24 -19.25 -21.40
C LEU A 83 -35.67 -18.96 -22.84
N GLN A 84 -34.82 -18.32 -23.65
CA GLN A 84 -35.16 -18.00 -25.05
C GLN A 84 -35.08 -19.23 -25.97
N ALA A 85 -34.14 -20.14 -25.69
CA ALA A 85 -33.87 -21.30 -26.52
C ALA A 85 -34.74 -22.53 -26.17
N THR A 86 -35.45 -22.51 -25.04
CA THR A 86 -36.22 -23.66 -24.55
C THR A 86 -37.63 -23.23 -24.08
N ASN A 87 -38.49 -24.20 -23.80
CA ASN A 87 -39.82 -23.95 -23.21
C ASN A 87 -39.82 -24.01 -21.66
N LEU A 88 -38.64 -23.93 -21.04
CA LEU A 88 -38.53 -23.92 -19.57
C LEU A 88 -39.11 -22.63 -18.99
N SER A 89 -39.70 -22.73 -17.81
CA SER A 89 -40.07 -21.54 -17.04
C SER A 89 -38.83 -20.79 -16.57
N ARG A 90 -38.99 -19.50 -16.23
CA ARG A 90 -37.91 -18.67 -15.65
C ARG A 90 -37.26 -19.33 -14.44
N SER A 91 -38.06 -19.99 -13.59
CA SER A 91 -37.55 -20.68 -12.40
C SER A 91 -36.71 -21.91 -12.77
N GLU A 92 -37.15 -22.69 -13.76
CA GLU A 92 -36.42 -23.88 -14.21
C GLU A 92 -35.12 -23.51 -14.92
N SER A 93 -35.14 -22.51 -15.81
CA SER A 93 -33.93 -22.02 -16.48
C SER A 93 -32.91 -21.48 -15.50
N LEU A 94 -33.33 -20.65 -14.53
CA LEU A 94 -32.41 -20.12 -13.51
C LEU A 94 -31.85 -21.23 -12.62
N THR A 95 -32.68 -22.20 -12.21
CA THR A 95 -32.23 -23.33 -11.37
C THR A 95 -31.21 -24.20 -12.11
N ALA A 96 -31.47 -24.53 -13.37
CA ALA A 96 -30.57 -25.33 -14.19
C ALA A 96 -29.22 -24.63 -14.41
N MET A 97 -29.24 -23.31 -14.61
CA MET A 97 -28.01 -22.53 -14.86
C MET A 97 -27.23 -22.26 -13.58
N LEU A 98 -27.88 -22.09 -12.42
CA LEU A 98 -27.21 -22.08 -11.12
C LEU A 98 -26.51 -23.43 -10.83
N ASP A 99 -27.18 -24.55 -11.12
CA ASP A 99 -26.59 -25.90 -10.98
C ASP A 99 -25.42 -26.12 -11.95
N PHE A 100 -25.55 -25.67 -13.20
CA PHE A 100 -24.46 -25.70 -14.18
C PHE A 100 -23.26 -24.87 -13.71
N ALA A 101 -23.48 -23.61 -13.28
CA ALA A 101 -22.42 -22.73 -12.80
C ALA A 101 -21.68 -23.34 -11.59
N ALA A 102 -22.44 -23.89 -10.62
CA ALA A 102 -21.87 -24.57 -9.47
C ALA A 102 -21.01 -25.78 -9.88
N LYS A 103 -21.50 -26.64 -10.78
CA LYS A 103 -20.76 -27.82 -11.26
C LYS A 103 -19.54 -27.45 -12.11
N PHE A 104 -19.65 -26.40 -12.93
CA PHE A 104 -18.57 -25.92 -13.78
C PHE A 104 -17.40 -25.36 -12.96
N LEU A 105 -17.71 -24.60 -11.89
CA LEU A 105 -16.71 -23.97 -11.03
C LEU A 105 -16.21 -24.88 -9.89
N ALA A 106 -16.93 -25.96 -9.55
CA ALA A 106 -16.57 -26.88 -8.47
C ALA A 106 -15.10 -27.37 -8.51
N PRO A 107 -14.52 -27.76 -9.66
CA PRO A 107 -13.12 -28.21 -9.72
C PRO A 107 -12.11 -27.11 -9.39
N VAL A 108 -12.44 -25.84 -9.66
CA VAL A 108 -11.58 -24.69 -9.34
C VAL A 108 -11.67 -24.38 -7.85
N VAL A 109 -12.90 -24.26 -7.32
CA VAL A 109 -13.14 -23.98 -5.90
C VAL A 109 -12.55 -25.08 -5.01
N ALA A 110 -12.62 -26.35 -5.43
CA ALA A 110 -12.07 -27.47 -4.68
C ALA A 110 -10.54 -27.45 -4.52
N LYS A 111 -9.83 -26.68 -5.37
CA LYS A 111 -8.37 -26.48 -5.26
C LYS A 111 -7.98 -25.31 -4.36
N LEU A 112 -8.94 -24.53 -3.89
CA LEU A 112 -8.66 -23.41 -2.99
C LEU A 112 -8.42 -23.93 -1.57
N ASP A 113 -7.30 -23.53 -0.97
CA ASP A 113 -7.00 -23.81 0.43
C ASP A 113 -7.69 -22.77 1.34
N PRO A 114 -8.69 -23.17 2.16
CA PRO A 114 -9.43 -22.23 3.01
C PRO A 114 -8.57 -21.59 4.11
N THR A 115 -7.55 -22.28 4.60
CA THR A 115 -6.62 -21.74 5.61
C THR A 115 -5.82 -20.60 5.02
N MET A 116 -5.38 -20.75 3.78
CA MET A 116 -4.57 -19.74 3.10
C MET A 116 -5.40 -18.53 2.67
N LEU A 117 -6.68 -18.72 2.36
CA LEU A 117 -7.64 -17.64 2.17
C LEU A 117 -7.89 -16.84 3.45
N HIS A 118 -8.08 -17.53 4.57
CA HIS A 118 -8.24 -16.88 5.87
C HIS A 118 -6.98 -16.10 6.27
N TRP A 119 -5.80 -16.69 6.07
CA TRP A 119 -4.52 -16.05 6.36
C TRP A 119 -4.30 -14.81 5.50
N SER A 120 -4.59 -14.89 4.19
CA SER A 120 -4.50 -13.76 3.26
C SER A 120 -5.36 -12.59 3.74
N ASN A 121 -6.65 -12.83 3.96
CA ASN A 121 -7.58 -11.82 4.48
C ASN A 121 -7.12 -11.21 5.82
N THR A 122 -6.56 -12.04 6.70
CA THR A 122 -6.05 -11.58 8.00
C THR A 122 -4.85 -10.67 7.81
N LEU A 123 -3.88 -11.03 6.96
CA LEU A 123 -2.71 -10.20 6.67
C LEU A 123 -3.11 -8.83 6.10
N LEU A 124 -4.06 -8.81 5.17
CA LEU A 124 -4.55 -7.55 4.58
C LEU A 124 -5.15 -6.63 5.65
N ARG A 125 -6.01 -7.18 6.52
CA ARG A 125 -6.63 -6.41 7.63
C ARG A 125 -5.58 -5.90 8.62
N VAL A 126 -4.57 -6.71 8.92
CA VAL A 126 -3.48 -6.33 9.82
C VAL A 126 -2.66 -5.19 9.22
N ALA A 127 -2.35 -5.22 7.92
CA ALA A 127 -1.64 -4.14 7.23
C ALA A 127 -2.41 -2.81 7.28
N VAL A 128 -3.71 -2.85 6.97
CA VAL A 128 -4.60 -1.67 7.07
C VAL A 128 -4.65 -1.12 8.49
N GLU A 129 -4.77 -1.99 9.51
CA GLU A 129 -4.81 -1.57 10.91
C GLU A 129 -3.48 -0.98 11.38
N TYR A 130 -2.34 -1.53 10.96
CA TYR A 130 -1.04 -0.93 11.24
C TYR A 130 -0.90 0.43 10.56
N GLY A 131 -1.31 0.56 9.29
CA GLY A 131 -1.27 1.84 8.57
C GLY A 131 -2.10 2.90 9.28
N ARG A 132 -3.32 2.53 9.71
CA ARG A 132 -4.20 3.42 10.48
C ARG A 132 -3.54 3.87 11.79
N ARG A 133 -2.96 2.94 12.54
CA ARG A 133 -2.27 3.26 13.81
C ARG A 133 -1.07 4.17 13.58
N LEU A 134 -0.27 3.93 12.55
CA LEU A 134 0.88 4.76 12.21
C LEU A 134 0.46 6.19 11.84
N MET A 135 -0.57 6.34 11.00
CA MET A 135 -1.10 7.67 10.64
C MET A 135 -1.62 8.43 11.86
N LEU A 136 -2.34 7.76 12.77
CA LEU A 136 -2.84 8.38 14.00
C LEU A 136 -1.73 8.82 14.97
N THR A 137 -0.48 8.45 14.74
CA THR A 137 0.66 8.98 15.53
C THR A 137 1.17 10.32 15.03
N ARG A 138 0.78 10.75 13.83
CA ARG A 138 1.15 12.06 13.28
C ARG A 138 0.40 13.16 14.00
N LYS A 139 1.10 14.27 14.25
CA LYS A 139 0.46 15.49 14.74
C LYS A 139 -0.53 15.97 13.68
N ASP A 140 -1.76 16.28 14.08
CA ASP A 140 -2.81 16.84 13.21
C ASP A 140 -3.32 15.92 12.08
N CYS A 141 -3.13 14.59 12.16
CA CYS A 141 -3.72 13.67 11.18
C CYS A 141 -5.23 13.50 11.40
N PRO A 142 -6.07 13.81 10.39
CA PRO A 142 -7.51 13.58 10.50
C PRO A 142 -7.83 12.09 10.69
N ARG A 143 -8.74 11.77 11.61
CA ARG A 143 -9.15 10.39 11.88
C ARG A 143 -9.75 9.69 10.66
N GLU A 144 -10.48 10.43 9.83
CA GLU A 144 -11.00 9.89 8.55
C GLU A 144 -9.85 9.52 7.61
N LEU A 145 -8.88 10.42 7.42
CA LEU A 145 -7.73 10.16 6.56
C LEU A 145 -6.97 8.89 7.01
N ALA A 146 -6.76 8.73 8.31
CA ALA A 146 -6.13 7.54 8.85
C ALA A 146 -6.97 6.26 8.63
N ALA A 147 -8.29 6.37 8.53
CA ALA A 147 -9.18 5.24 8.28
C ALA A 147 -9.32 4.89 6.79
N THR A 148 -9.19 5.88 5.89
CA THR A 148 -9.37 5.71 4.45
C THR A 148 -8.08 5.36 3.73
N VAL A 149 -7.00 6.12 3.94
CA VAL A 149 -5.76 6.00 3.13
C VAL A 149 -5.14 4.60 3.19
N PRO A 150 -4.96 3.94 4.35
CA PRO A 150 -4.41 2.58 4.38
C PRO A 150 -5.30 1.57 3.66
N ARG A 151 -6.62 1.78 3.67
CA ARG A 151 -7.57 0.94 2.94
C ARG A 151 -7.45 1.17 1.44
N GLN A 152 -7.41 2.41 0.98
CA GLN A 152 -7.25 2.74 -0.44
C GLN A 152 -5.94 2.21 -1.00
N LEU A 153 -4.83 2.38 -0.26
CA LEU A 153 -3.53 1.80 -0.59
C LEU A 153 -3.53 0.27 -0.66
N MET A 154 -4.55 -0.40 -0.10
CA MET A 154 -4.73 -1.84 -0.13
C MET A 154 -5.71 -2.28 -1.23
N GLU A 155 -6.86 -1.61 -1.35
CA GLU A 155 -8.01 -2.08 -2.14
C GLU A 155 -8.04 -1.47 -3.56
N ASP A 156 -7.60 -0.22 -3.73
CA ASP A 156 -7.82 0.54 -4.98
C ASP A 156 -6.73 0.29 -6.03
N TYR A 157 -5.68 -0.46 -5.68
CA TYR A 157 -4.53 -0.68 -6.55
C TYR A 157 -4.48 -2.13 -7.07
N PRO A 158 -4.48 -2.34 -8.40
CA PRO A 158 -4.72 -3.66 -8.99
C PRO A 158 -3.56 -4.65 -8.80
N THR A 159 -2.31 -4.19 -8.73
CA THR A 159 -1.14 -5.06 -8.65
C THR A 159 -0.10 -4.54 -7.68
N HIS A 160 0.75 -5.43 -7.16
CA HIS A 160 1.87 -5.03 -6.30
C HIS A 160 2.84 -4.04 -6.99
N GLY A 161 3.00 -4.17 -8.31
CA GLY A 161 3.82 -3.27 -9.13
C GLY A 161 3.17 -1.93 -9.43
N PHE A 162 1.99 -1.64 -8.90
CA PHE A 162 1.30 -0.39 -9.21
C PHE A 162 2.10 0.81 -8.70
N VAL A 163 2.16 1.83 -9.55
CA VAL A 163 2.94 3.05 -9.34
C VAL A 163 2.03 4.11 -8.75
N ILE A 164 2.33 4.51 -7.51
CA ILE A 164 1.64 5.62 -6.85
C ILE A 164 2.62 6.80 -6.85
N GLY A 165 2.51 7.63 -7.88
CA GLY A 165 3.35 8.82 -8.04
C GLY A 165 3.01 9.92 -7.04
N MET A 166 3.81 11.00 -7.04
CA MET A 166 3.64 12.12 -6.11
C MET A 166 2.24 12.77 -6.20
N ASP A 167 1.73 12.99 -7.41
CA ASP A 167 0.41 13.61 -7.60
C ASP A 167 -0.71 12.74 -7.01
N GLN A 168 -0.68 11.44 -7.27
CA GLN A 168 -1.66 10.50 -6.72
C GLN A 168 -1.52 10.36 -5.19
N ALA A 169 -0.29 10.33 -4.67
CA ALA A 169 -0.07 10.34 -3.23
C ALA A 169 -0.63 11.62 -2.58
N LYS A 170 -0.53 12.76 -3.26
CA LYS A 170 -1.13 14.03 -2.82
C LYS A 170 -2.66 13.99 -2.85
N GLU A 171 -3.25 13.38 -3.89
CA GLU A 171 -4.71 13.17 -4.00
C GLU A 171 -5.25 12.27 -2.89
N LEU A 172 -4.48 11.26 -2.46
CA LEU A 172 -4.78 10.46 -1.27
C LEU A 172 -4.69 11.25 0.05
N GLY A 173 -4.17 12.48 0.03
CA GLY A 173 -3.97 13.31 1.22
C GLY A 173 -2.68 13.01 1.99
N LEU A 174 -1.71 12.34 1.39
CA LEU A 174 -0.38 12.17 1.99
C LEU A 174 0.40 13.49 1.94
N PRO A 175 1.25 13.78 2.94
CA PRO A 175 1.98 15.05 3.05
C PRO A 175 3.24 15.05 2.15
N VAL A 176 3.04 14.87 0.86
CA VAL A 176 4.13 14.76 -0.12
C VAL A 176 4.68 16.13 -0.53
N LYS A 177 5.99 16.20 -0.75
CA LYS A 177 6.73 17.37 -1.22
C LYS A 177 7.79 16.97 -2.26
N PRO A 178 8.17 17.87 -3.18
CA PRO A 178 9.33 17.65 -4.05
C PRO A 178 10.60 17.41 -3.24
N MET A 179 11.40 16.42 -3.63
CA MET A 179 12.70 16.15 -2.97
C MET A 179 13.67 17.33 -3.07
N SER A 180 13.54 18.20 -4.07
CA SER A 180 14.29 19.46 -4.18
C SER A 180 14.12 20.38 -2.97
N ASP A 181 13.01 20.25 -2.24
CA ASP A 181 12.69 21.08 -1.08
C ASP A 181 13.30 20.50 0.21
N TYR A 182 13.98 19.34 0.12
CA TYR A 182 14.67 18.73 1.24
C TYR A 182 16.08 19.29 1.39
N GLU A 183 16.39 19.85 2.57
CA GLU A 183 17.68 20.49 2.87
C GLU A 183 18.92 19.58 2.67
N TYR A 184 18.72 18.26 2.66
CA TYR A 184 19.77 17.26 2.42
C TYR A 184 19.53 16.43 1.14
N ALA A 185 18.82 16.98 0.14
CA ALA A 185 18.47 16.26 -1.09
C ALA A 185 19.70 15.65 -1.79
N GLN A 186 20.78 16.42 -1.94
CA GLN A 186 22.01 15.95 -2.57
C GLN A 186 22.67 14.80 -1.80
N HIS A 187 22.61 14.83 -0.47
CA HIS A 187 23.15 13.77 0.37
C HIS A 187 22.31 12.48 0.28
N ALA A 188 20.99 12.62 0.28
CA ALA A 188 20.06 11.50 0.11
C ALA A 188 20.23 10.83 -1.26
N GLU A 189 20.37 11.63 -2.32
CA GLU A 189 20.65 11.12 -3.67
C GLU A 189 22.01 10.42 -3.74
N GLY A 190 23.06 11.04 -3.19
CA GLY A 190 24.39 10.44 -3.14
C GLY A 190 24.41 9.10 -2.39
N LEU A 191 23.67 8.99 -1.28
CA LEU A 191 23.54 7.74 -0.53
C LEU A 191 22.78 6.68 -1.34
N TYR A 192 21.69 7.07 -1.98
CA TYR A 192 20.92 6.17 -2.85
C TYR A 192 21.79 5.65 -4.01
N GLN A 193 22.48 6.52 -4.75
CA GLN A 193 23.35 6.10 -5.85
C GLN A 193 24.49 5.19 -5.38
N ALA A 194 25.11 5.50 -4.24
CA ALA A 194 26.21 4.70 -3.69
C ALA A 194 25.77 3.31 -3.20
N THR A 195 24.52 3.15 -2.76
CA THR A 195 23.96 1.89 -2.29
C THR A 195 23.39 1.06 -3.44
N TYR A 196 22.65 1.72 -4.34
CA TYR A 196 22.07 1.11 -5.54
C TYR A 196 23.15 0.54 -6.47
N SER A 197 24.19 1.32 -6.80
CA SER A 197 25.30 0.87 -7.68
C SER A 197 26.08 -0.32 -7.12
N LYS A 198 26.04 -0.55 -5.80
CA LYS A 198 26.71 -1.66 -5.13
C LYS A 198 25.77 -2.84 -4.80
N GLY A 199 24.47 -2.69 -5.05
CA GLY A 199 23.46 -3.70 -4.67
C GLY A 199 23.38 -3.95 -3.17
N VAL A 200 23.68 -2.95 -2.34
CA VAL A 200 23.72 -3.11 -0.88
C VAL A 200 22.48 -2.55 -0.23
N ASN A 201 21.81 -3.36 0.60
CA ASN A 201 20.76 -2.89 1.50
C ASN A 201 21.39 -2.15 2.69
N PHE A 202 21.07 -0.87 2.85
CA PHE A 202 21.64 -0.02 3.87
C PHE A 202 20.61 0.32 4.96
N ILE A 203 20.82 -0.20 6.18
CA ILE A 203 20.00 0.11 7.36
C ILE A 203 20.95 0.59 8.47
N ARG A 204 21.15 1.90 8.56
CA ARG A 204 22.03 2.53 9.56
C ARG A 204 21.44 3.85 10.05
N VAL A 205 21.69 4.15 11.32
CA VAL A 205 21.58 5.50 11.84
C VAL A 205 22.86 6.24 11.48
N ILE A 206 22.74 7.39 10.83
CA ILE A 206 23.87 8.25 10.45
C ILE A 206 23.71 9.60 11.15
N PRO A 207 24.83 10.28 11.49
CA PRO A 207 24.77 11.68 11.92
C PRO A 207 24.13 12.54 10.84
N THR A 208 23.42 13.60 11.26
CA THR A 208 22.85 14.57 10.32
C THR A 208 23.99 15.20 9.50
N PRO A 209 23.94 15.13 8.16
CA PRO A 209 24.95 15.77 7.32
C PRO A 209 24.83 17.30 7.40
N THR A 210 25.87 18.02 6.97
CA THR A 210 25.78 19.47 6.81
C THR A 210 24.89 19.79 5.60
N PRO A 211 23.99 20.79 5.64
CA PRO A 211 23.19 21.17 4.48
C PRO A 211 24.09 21.53 3.29
N SER A 212 23.68 21.20 2.07
CA SER A 212 24.34 21.71 0.88
C SER A 212 24.06 23.21 0.78
N ASP A 213 25.10 24.05 0.87
CA ASP A 213 24.99 25.52 0.79
C ASP A 213 24.10 25.94 -0.39
N GLY A 214 22.92 26.49 -0.09
CA GLY A 214 21.96 26.93 -1.12
C GLY A 214 20.61 27.43 -0.64
N THR A 215 20.12 26.99 0.52
CA THR A 215 18.85 27.50 1.09
C THR A 215 18.96 27.63 2.60
N VAL A 216 19.33 28.84 3.05
CA VAL A 216 19.14 29.26 4.44
C VAL A 216 17.63 29.38 4.67
N VAL A 217 17.01 28.34 5.21
CA VAL A 217 15.68 28.47 5.83
C VAL A 217 15.92 28.96 7.24
N ASP A 218 15.59 30.22 7.46
CA ASP A 218 15.62 30.89 8.76
C ASP A 218 14.85 30.05 9.78
N ARG A 219 15.56 29.54 10.79
CA ARG A 219 14.93 28.88 11.94
C ARG A 219 14.62 29.98 12.94
N PRO A 220 13.36 30.19 13.38
CA PRO A 220 13.10 31.06 14.51
C PRO A 220 13.83 30.48 15.73
N GLY A 221 14.69 31.30 16.32
CA GLY A 221 15.65 30.91 17.34
C GLY A 221 15.00 30.42 18.63
N ASP A 222 15.59 29.37 19.18
CA ASP A 222 15.55 29.13 20.62
C ASP A 222 16.53 30.13 21.25
N GLU A 223 16.01 31.27 21.70
CA GLU A 223 16.72 32.11 22.68
C GLU A 223 16.74 31.37 24.01
N GLU A 224 17.77 30.56 24.25
CA GLU A 224 18.19 30.25 25.62
C GLU A 224 18.95 31.47 26.17
N GLY A 225 18.26 32.22 27.02
CA GLY A 225 18.83 33.29 27.80
C GLY A 225 19.90 32.77 28.76
N ASP A 226 21.10 33.33 28.61
CA ASP A 226 22.14 33.39 29.63
C ASP A 226 21.68 34.34 30.75
N GLU A 227 21.90 33.95 32.01
CA GLU A 227 22.55 34.77 33.04
C GLU A 227 22.37 34.18 34.45
N SER A 228 23.50 33.68 34.97
CA SER A 228 24.02 33.86 36.34
C SER A 228 23.08 34.32 37.46
N HIS A 229 22.99 33.50 38.52
CA HIS A 229 22.85 34.00 39.89
C HIS A 229 23.74 33.18 40.87
N GLU A 230 24.51 33.97 41.62
CA GLU A 230 25.24 33.76 42.91
C GLU A 230 25.34 32.36 43.53
#